data_AF-X1KMA5-F1
#
_entry.id   AF-X1KMA5-F1
#
_cell.length_a   1.000
_cell.length_b   1.000
_cell.length_c   1.000
_cell.angle_alpha   90.00
_cell.angle_beta   90.00
_cell.angle_gamma   90.00
#
_symmetry.space_group_name_H-M   'P 1'
#
loop_
_entity.id
_entity.type
_entity.pdbx_description
1 polymer ?
#
loop_
_entity_poly.entity_id
_entity_poly.type
_entity_poly.pdbx_seq_one_letter_code
_entity_poly.pdbx_strand_id
1 'polypeptide(L)' 'MGDDLGKTLIVCEKPSAAVKIASALAEKRPNEGELNGVPYYEFERGGGRMVVVPALGHP' A
#
# COMPACT_ATOMS: atom_id res chain seq x y z
N MET A 1 -9.49 -5.40 -18.13
CA MET A 1 -10.73 -5.67 -17.37
C MET A 1 -10.36 -5.88 -15.89
N GLY A 2 -9.65 -4.91 -15.31
CA GLY A 2 -9.24 -4.90 -13.89
C GLY A 2 -8.90 -3.48 -13.41
N ASP A 3 -9.38 -2.48 -14.14
CA ASP A 3 -8.97 -1.08 -14.07
C ASP A 3 -10.15 -0.15 -13.69
N ASP A 4 -11.37 -0.71 -13.62
CA ASP A 4 -12.63 0.02 -13.34
C ASP A 4 -13.10 -0.08 -11.86
N LEU A 5 -12.55 -1.01 -11.08
CA LEU A 5 -12.69 -1.00 -9.62
C LEU A 5 -11.58 -0.10 -9.05
N GLY A 6 -11.94 1.14 -8.72
CA GLY A 6 -11.04 2.23 -8.39
C GLY A 6 -9.84 1.90 -7.48
N LYS A 7 -8.78 2.73 -7.59
CA LYS A 7 -7.58 2.61 -6.76
C LYS A 7 -7.79 3.27 -5.41
N THR A 8 -7.47 2.56 -4.34
CA THR A 8 -7.48 3.10 -2.97
C THR A 8 -6.05 3.34 -2.51
N LEU A 9 -5.77 4.58 -2.10
CA LEU A 9 -4.52 4.96 -1.44
C LEU A 9 -4.72 4.98 0.07
N ILE A 10 -3.89 4.25 0.80
CA ILE A 10 -3.86 4.19 2.25
C ILE A 10 -2.55 4.84 2.71
N VAL A 11 -2.66 5.89 3.52
CA VAL A 11 -1.50 6.63 4.04
C VAL A 11 -1.35 6.36 5.54
N CYS A 12 -0.12 6.11 5.99
CA CYS A 12 0.21 5.96 7.41
C CYS A 12 1.46 6.75 7.79
N GLU A 13 1.76 6.91 9.08
CA GLU A 13 2.87 7.78 9.52
C GLU A 13 4.27 7.27 9.12
N LYS A 14 4.55 5.98 9.34
CA LYS A 14 5.92 5.42 9.30
C LYS A 14 6.03 4.12 8.49
N PRO A 15 7.20 3.79 7.91
CA PRO A 15 7.39 2.60 7.07
C PRO A 15 6.96 1.28 7.72
N SER A 16 7.25 1.11 9.01
CA SER A 16 6.87 -0.11 9.74
C SER A 16 5.35 -0.28 9.90
N ALA A 17 4.57 0.81 9.86
CA ALA A 17 3.12 0.73 9.84
C ALA A 17 2.61 0.31 8.44
N ALA A 18 3.21 0.83 7.37
CA ALA A 18 2.85 0.50 6.01
C ALA A 18 2.96 -1.01 5.73
N VAL A 19 4.07 -1.63 6.13
CA VAL A 19 4.29 -3.08 6.03
C VAL A 19 3.20 -3.88 6.76
N LYS A 20 2.89 -3.49 8.00
CA LYS A 20 1.90 -4.19 8.83
C LYS A 20 0.49 -4.08 8.25
N ILE A 21 0.11 -2.89 7.78
CA ILE A 21 -1.20 -2.65 7.17
C ILE A 21 -1.32 -3.47 5.88
N ALA A 22 -0.34 -3.39 4.99
CA ALA A 22 -0.35 -4.14 3.74
C ALA A 22 -0.40 -5.65 3.99
N SER A 23 0.39 -6.17 4.94
CA SER A 23 0.41 -7.59 5.27
C SER A 23 -0.88 -8.09 5.93
N ALA A 24 -1.58 -7.24 6.68
CA ALA A 24 -2.85 -7.60 7.32
C ALA A 24 -4.03 -7.56 6.35
N LEU A 25 -3.99 -6.67 5.35
CA LEU A 25 -5.08 -6.48 4.40
C LEU A 25 -4.95 -7.33 3.13
N ALA A 26 -3.74 -7.67 2.71
CA ALA A 26 -3.53 -8.47 1.53
C ALA A 26 -3.87 -9.94 1.79
N GLU A 27 -4.59 -10.59 0.87
CA GLU A 27 -4.88 -12.03 0.92
C GLU A 27 -3.62 -12.88 0.67
N LYS A 28 -2.64 -12.29 -0.01
CA LYS A 28 -1.33 -12.84 -0.32
C LYS A 28 -0.26 -11.85 0.11
N ARG A 29 1.01 -12.21 -0.03
CA ARG A 29 2.11 -11.26 0.20
C ARG A 29 1.94 -10.03 -0.72
N PRO A 30 1.88 -8.79 -0.17
CA PRO A 30 1.80 -7.58 -0.98
C PRO A 30 3.09 -7.40 -1.78
N ASN A 31 2.97 -6.79 -2.97
CA ASN A 31 4.12 -6.41 -3.78
C ASN A 31 4.76 -5.16 -3.17
N GLU A 32 6.05 -5.20 -2.94
CA GLU A 32 6.83 -4.07 -2.45
C GLU A 32 7.47 -3.34 -3.62
N GLY A 33 7.42 -2.01 -3.58
CA GLY A 33 8.11 -1.13 -4.50
C GLY A 33 8.68 0.09 -3.78
N GLU A 34 9.49 0.86 -4.49
CA GLU A 34 10.03 2.12 -4.00
C GLU A 34 9.84 3.20 -5.05
N LEU A 35 9.40 4.39 -4.63
CA LEU A 35 9.28 5.56 -5.48
C LEU A 35 9.89 6.77 -4.77
N ASN A 36 10.91 7.38 -5.38
CA ASN A 36 11.63 8.53 -4.81
C ASN A 36 12.18 8.27 -3.39
N GLY A 37 12.69 7.05 -3.12
CA GLY A 37 13.17 6.67 -1.79
C GLY A 37 12.06 6.36 -0.76
N VAL A 38 10.78 6.37 -1.18
CA VAL A 38 9.64 6.03 -0.33
C VAL A 38 9.13 4.62 -0.67
N PRO A 39 9.12 3.68 0.28
CA PRO A 39 8.57 2.35 0.03
C PRO A 39 7.04 2.41 -0.06
N TYR A 40 6.46 1.61 -0.94
CA TYR A 40 5.01 1.43 -1.06
C TYR A 40 4.67 -0.05 -1.26
N TYR A 41 3.44 -0.41 -0.89
CA TYR A 41 2.97 -1.79 -0.93
C TYR A 41 1.66 -1.90 -1.70
N GLU A 42 1.62 -2.75 -2.72
CA GLU A 42 0.45 -2.94 -3.59
C GLU A 42 -0.15 -4.34 -3.43
N PHE A 43 -1.48 -4.42 -3.42
CA PHE A 43 -2.22 -5.68 -3.43
C PHE A 43 -3.64 -5.49 -3.96
N GLU A 44 -4.30 -6.58 -4.32
CA GLU A 44 -5.72 -6.58 -4.70
C GLU A 44 -6.59 -6.96 -3.50
N ARG A 45 -7.71 -6.25 -3.32
CA ARG A 45 -8.72 -6.56 -2.31
C ARG A 45 -10.08 -6.02 -2.76
N GLY A 46 -11.13 -6.84 -2.63
CA GLY A 46 -12.49 -6.43 -3.00
C GLY A 46 -12.64 -6.06 -4.49
N GLY A 47 -11.84 -6.67 -5.35
CA GLY A 47 -11.80 -6.41 -6.79
C GLY A 47 -11.04 -5.14 -7.21
N GLY A 48 -10.56 -4.32 -6.28
CA GLY A 48 -9.78 -3.10 -6.56
C GLY A 48 -8.31 -3.20 -6.14
N ARG A 49 -7.49 -2.26 -6.64
CA ARG A 49 -6.08 -2.13 -6.24
C ARG A 49 -5.93 -1.25 -5.01
N MET A 50 -5.18 -1.75 -4.04
CA MET A 50 -4.80 -1.06 -2.81
C MET A 50 -3.33 -0.66 -2.91
N VAL A 51 -3.00 0.56 -2.49
CA VAL A 51 -1.62 1.04 -2.34
C VAL A 51 -1.44 1.59 -0.93
N VAL A 52 -0.49 1.07 -0.17
CA VAL A 52 -0.16 1.55 1.18
C VAL A 52 1.18 2.27 1.15
N VAL A 53 1.23 3.51 1.63
CA VAL A 53 2.44 4.35 1.62
C VAL A 53 2.63 5.05 2.97
N PRO A 54 3.86 5.14 3.50
CA PRO A 54 4.16 5.99 4.65
C PRO A 54 4.32 7.46 4.24
N ALA A 55 3.80 8.37 5.05
CA ALA A 55 4.00 9.82 4.92
C ALA A 55 5.40 10.27 5.39
N LEU A 56 6.17 9.36 6.00
CA LEU A 56 7.51 9.58 6.57
C LEU A 56 7.55 10.59 7.73
N GLY A 57 6.40 10.95 8.30
CA GLY A 57 6.29 11.91 9.38
C GLY A 57 6.72 13.34 9.00
N HIS A 58 6.87 14.19 10.00
CA HIS A 58 7.65 15.43 9.91
C HIS A 58 8.92 15.26 10.76
N PRO A 59 10.06 15.84 10.36
CA PRO A 59 11.27 15.84 11.17
C PRO A 59 11.11 16.58 12.50
#